data_AF-A0A852TEP9-F1
#
_entry.id   AF-A0A852TEP9-F1
#
_cell.length_a   1.000
_cell.length_b   1.000
_cell.length_c   1.000
_cell.angle_alpha   90.00
_cell.angle_beta   90.00
_cell.angle_gamma   90.00
#
_symmetry.space_group_name_H-M   'P 1'
#
loop_
_entity.id
_entity.type
_entity.pdbx_description
1 polymer ?
#
loop_
_entity_poly.entity_id
_entity_poly.type
_entity_poly.pdbx_seq_one_letter_code
_entity_poly.pdbx_strand_id
1 'polypeptide(L)'
;MIGVGLLWLCYPKKSSKVYKGSDCSRESVMYMLSEEGYEPVRQIAIDDDWSALRFRSTDKIKKMVRTFAVTEAGKKRTEQE
;
A
#
# COMPACT_ATOMS: atom_id res chain seq x y z
N MET A 1 -26.07 -2.99 0.24
CA MET A 1 -24.80 -2.61 -0.44
C MET A 1 -23.71 -2.72 0.62
N ILE A 2 -22.88 -3.78 0.57
CA ILE A 2 -21.77 -3.93 1.53
C ILE A 2 -20.75 -2.84 1.16
N GLY A 3 -20.50 -1.91 2.08
CA GLY A 3 -19.54 -0.83 1.85
C GLY A 3 -18.16 -1.40 1.55
N VAL A 4 -17.42 -0.77 0.62
CA VAL A 4 -16.04 -1.17 0.34
C VAL A 4 -15.22 -0.89 1.60
N GLY A 5 -14.76 -1.94 2.27
CA GLY A 5 -14.00 -1.83 3.52
C GLY A 5 -12.71 -1.02 3.35
N LEU A 6 -12.28 -0.36 4.42
CA LEU A 6 -10.99 0.33 4.47
C LEU A 6 -9.94 -0.62 5.03
N LEU A 7 -8.97 -1.01 4.19
CA LEU A 7 -7.83 -1.83 4.61
C LEU A 7 -6.57 -0.97 4.73
N TRP A 8 -5.93 -1.03 5.88
CA TRP A 8 -4.67 -0.35 6.18
C TRP A 8 -3.70 -1.33 6.84
N LEU A 9 -2.44 -1.32 6.41
CA LEU A 9 -1.35 -2.00 7.11
C LEU A 9 -0.41 -0.97 7.71
N CYS A 10 -0.17 -1.08 9.01
CA CYS A 10 0.72 -0.21 9.75
C CYS A 10 2.12 -0.84 9.85
N TYR A 11 3.16 -0.02 9.78
CA TYR A 11 4.55 -0.45 9.89
C TYR A 11 5.39 0.61 10.58
N PRO A 12 6.46 0.23 11.29
CA PRO A 12 7.35 1.18 11.91
C PRO A 12 8.11 1.94 10.82
N LYS A 13 8.28 3.24 11.02
CA LYS A 13 9.12 4.08 10.17
C LYS A 13 10.57 3.64 10.35
N LYS A 14 11.32 3.62 9.25
CA LYS A 14 12.77 3.39 9.27
C LYS A 14 13.52 4.42 10.13
N SER A 15 12.94 5.62 10.30
CA SER A 15 13.48 6.69 11.14
C SER A 15 13.16 6.54 12.64
N SER A 16 12.32 5.57 13.04
CA SER A 16 11.98 5.37 14.43
C SER A 16 13.22 5.08 15.26
N LYS A 17 13.33 5.75 16.41
CA LYS A 17 14.41 5.48 17.37
C LYS A 17 14.07 4.31 18.29
N VAL A 18 12.78 3.96 18.41
CA VAL A 18 12.25 2.89 19.26
C VAL A 18 12.30 1.55 18.53
N TYR A 19 11.84 1.49 17.28
CA TYR A 19 11.72 0.25 16.49
C TYR A 19 12.92 0.01 15.56
N LYS A 20 14.13 0.22 16.08
CA LYS A 20 15.36 -0.03 15.31
C LYS A 20 15.55 -1.52 15.04
N GLY A 21 15.92 -1.86 13.81
CA GLY A 21 16.18 -3.25 13.42
C GLY A 21 14.93 -4.10 13.17
N SER A 22 13.75 -3.48 13.06
CA SER A 22 12.54 -4.19 12.62
C SER A 22 12.71 -4.72 11.20
N ASP A 23 12.21 -5.93 10.98
CA ASP A 23 12.04 -6.57 9.66
C ASP A 23 10.76 -6.09 8.94
N CYS A 24 9.92 -5.30 9.61
CA CYS A 24 8.74 -4.67 9.04
C CYS A 24 9.06 -3.25 8.55
N SER A 25 8.63 -2.93 7.33
CA SER A 25 8.91 -1.66 6.66
C SER A 25 7.81 -1.33 5.65
N ARG A 26 7.87 -0.14 5.05
CA ARG A 26 6.98 0.20 3.93
C ARG A 26 7.16 -0.81 2.79
N GLU A 27 8.40 -1.16 2.50
CA GLU A 27 8.77 -2.05 1.40
C GLU A 27 8.23 -3.46 1.62
N SER A 28 8.29 -3.98 2.86
CA SER A 28 7.76 -5.32 3.15
C SER A 28 6.23 -5.37 3.05
N VAL A 29 5.51 -4.32 3.47
CA VAL A 29 4.05 -4.29 3.36
C VAL A 29 3.55 -3.95 1.95
N MET A 30 4.34 -3.23 1.14
CA MET A 30 3.92 -2.73 -0.18
C MET A 30 3.44 -3.83 -1.12
N TYR A 31 4.11 -4.98 -1.11
CA TYR A 31 3.84 -6.11 -2.00
C TYR A 31 3.00 -7.21 -1.35
N MET A 32 2.77 -7.15 -0.03
CA MET A 32 2.19 -8.24 0.76
C MET A 32 0.81 -8.71 0.27
N LEU A 33 0.04 -7.81 -0.35
CA LEU A 33 -1.32 -8.09 -0.83
C LEU A 33 -1.44 -8.06 -2.35
N SER A 34 -0.33 -8.08 -3.09
CA SER A 34 -0.38 -7.98 -4.55
C SER A 34 -1.03 -9.20 -5.20
N GLU A 35 -0.75 -10.40 -4.67
CA GLU A 35 -1.35 -11.66 -5.15
C GLU A 35 -2.85 -11.72 -4.88
N GLU A 36 -3.32 -11.05 -3.83
CA GLU A 36 -4.74 -10.88 -3.49
C GLU A 36 -5.43 -9.77 -4.28
N GLY A 37 -4.74 -9.15 -5.25
CA GLY A 37 -5.30 -8.13 -6.12
C GLY A 37 -5.50 -6.76 -5.45
N TYR A 38 -4.72 -6.45 -4.41
CA TYR A 38 -4.74 -5.14 -3.77
C TYR A 38 -3.55 -4.28 -4.15
N GLU A 39 -3.84 -3.02 -4.44
CA GLU A 39 -2.84 -2.00 -4.70
C GLU A 39 -2.70 -1.08 -3.48
N PRO A 40 -1.47 -0.71 -3.10
CA PRO A 40 -1.26 0.34 -2.12
C PRO A 40 -1.67 1.67 -2.75
N VAL A 41 -2.57 2.45 -2.14
CA VAL A 41 -3.12 3.66 -2.77
C VAL A 41 -2.83 4.95 -2.00
N ARG A 42 -2.41 4.86 -0.73
CA ARG A 42 -2.03 6.03 0.07
C ARG A 42 -1.17 5.66 1.25
N GLN A 43 -0.08 6.38 1.46
CA GLN A 43 0.69 6.33 2.70
C GLN A 43 0.33 7.53 3.60
N ILE A 44 0.29 7.31 4.92
CA ILE A 44 0.21 8.37 5.93
C ILE A 44 1.22 8.11 7.04
N ALA A 45 1.67 9.17 7.71
CA ALA A 45 2.27 9.06 9.04
C ALA A 45 1.14 8.93 10.07
N ILE A 46 1.27 8.01 11.02
CA ILE A 46 0.36 7.90 12.17
C ILE A 46 0.87 8.84 13.27
N ASP A 47 2.13 8.66 13.65
CA ASP A 47 2.85 9.42 14.66
C ASP A 47 4.35 9.48 14.28
N ASP A 48 5.24 9.80 15.22
CA ASP A 48 6.69 9.88 14.98
C ASP A 48 7.35 8.54 14.62
N ASP A 49 6.75 7.43 15.04
CA ASP A 49 7.34 6.09 14.93
C ASP A 49 6.65 5.19 13.90
N TRP A 50 5.40 5.46 13.54
CA TRP A 50 4.59 4.59 12.70
C TRP A 50 4.05 5.28 11.44
N SER A 51 3.91 4.50 10.38
CA SER A 51 3.18 4.88 9.17
C SER A 51 2.17 3.80 8.81
N ALA A 52 1.20 4.14 7.97
CA ALA A 52 0.27 3.18 7.40
C ALA A 52 0.16 3.31 5.89
N LEU A 53 -0.06 2.18 5.23
CA LEU A 53 -0.35 2.09 3.81
C LEU A 53 -1.79 1.60 3.63
N ARG A 54 -2.62 2.39 2.96
CA ARG A 54 -3.98 2.01 2.58
C ARG A 54 -3.95 1.18 1.33
N PHE A 55 -4.77 0.15 1.30
CA PHE A 55 -4.93 -0.73 0.15
C PHE A 55 -6.33 -0.59 -0.45
N ARG A 56 -6.41 -0.89 -1.74
CA ARG A 56 -7.67 -0.97 -2.47
C ARG A 56 -7.57 -2.07 -3.52
N SER A 57 -8.62 -2.87 -3.65
CA SER A 57 -8.73 -3.84 -4.73
C SER A 57 -8.56 -3.14 -6.09
N THR A 58 -7.72 -3.70 -6.96
CA THR A 58 -7.31 -3.08 -8.22
C THR A 58 -8.51 -2.72 -9.11
N ASP A 59 -9.53 -3.59 -9.15
CA ASP A 59 -10.78 -3.39 -9.90
C ASP A 59 -11.62 -2.20 -9.38
N LYS A 60 -11.46 -1.84 -8.10
CA LYS A 60 -12.19 -0.71 -7.50
C LYS A 60 -11.46 0.62 -7.66
N ILE A 61 -10.25 0.65 -8.22
CA ILE A 61 -9.51 1.90 -8.47
C ILE A 61 -10.04 2.56 -9.74
N LYS A 62 -10.75 3.69 -9.59
CA LYS A 62 -11.36 4.43 -10.70
C LYS A 62 -10.34 4.96 -11.71
N LYS A 63 -9.30 5.64 -11.23
CA LYS A 63 -8.22 6.20 -12.04
C LYS A 63 -6.88 5.84 -11.42
N MET A 64 -5.97 5.27 -12.20
CA MET A 64 -4.56 5.19 -11.84
C MET A 64 -3.87 6.39 -12.47
N VAL A 65 -3.20 7.19 -11.66
CA VAL A 65 -2.49 8.41 -12.09
C VAL A 65 -0.99 8.33 -11.81
N ARG A 66 -0.54 7.14 -11.38
CA ARG A 66 0.84 6.86 -11.00
C ARG A 66 1.42 5.90 -12.02
N THR A 67 2.73 5.97 -12.23
CA THR A 67 3.46 5.12 -13.17
C THR A 67 3.87 3.76 -12.59
N PHE A 68 3.46 3.46 -11.36
CA PHE A 68 3.85 2.25 -10.63
C PHE A 68 2.62 1.47 -10.15
N ALA A 69 2.70 0.14 -10.22
CA ALA A 69 1.70 -0.78 -9.70
C ALA A 69 2.36 -2.09 -9.24
N VAL A 70 1.77 -2.72 -8.22
CA VAL A 70 2.31 -3.99 -7.66
C VAL A 70 1.59 -5.21 -8.18
N THR A 71 0.33 -5.07 -8.61
CA THR A 71 -0.47 -6.16 -9.16
C THR A 71 -0.30 -6.22 -10.68
N GLU A 72 -0.41 -7.41 -11.27
CA GLU A 72 -0.35 -7.59 -12.72
C GLU A 72 -1.45 -6.78 -13.45
N ALA A 73 -2.65 -6.74 -12.89
CA ALA A 73 -3.74 -5.93 -13.42
C ALA A 73 -3.45 -4.43 -13.33
N GLY A 74 -2.74 -3.99 -12.29
CA GLY A 74 -2.32 -2.61 -12.14
C GLY A 74 -1.21 -2.23 -13.11
N LYS A 75 -0.19 -3.07 -13.28
CA LYS A 75 0.93 -2.83 -14.21
C LYS A 75 0.42 -2.63 -15.64
N LYS A 76 -0.48 -3.50 -16.10
CA LYS A 76 -1.15 -3.36 -17.41
C LYS A 76 -1.87 -2.02 -17.58
N ARG A 77 -2.44 -1.47 -16.51
CA ARG A 77 -3.15 -0.19 -16.54
C ARG A 77 -2.21 1.01 -16.48
N THR A 78 -1.00 0.86 -15.95
CA THR A 78 0.02 1.93 -15.88
C THR A 78 0.94 1.96 -17.10
N GLU A 79 1.05 0.85 -17.85
CA GLU A 79 1.82 0.76 -19.10
C GLU A 79 1.05 1.26 -20.34
N GLN A 80 -0.26 1.47 -20.21
CA GLN A 80 -1.16 1.89 -21.29
C GLN A 80 -1.35 3.42 -21.39
N GLU A 81 -0.55 4.21 -20.65
CA GLU A 81 -0.51 5.69 -20.76
C GLU A 81 0.68 6.17 -21.60
#